data_AF-A0A2M8FFI9-F1
#
_entry.id   AF-A0A2M8FFI9-F1
#
_cell.length_a   1.000
_cell.length_b   1.000
_cell.length_c   1.000
_cell.angle_alpha   90.00
_cell.angle_beta   90.00
_cell.angle_gamma   90.00
#
_symmetry.space_group_name_H-M   'P 1'
#
loop_
_entity.id
_entity.type
_entity.pdbx_description
1 polymer ?
#
loop_
_entity_poly.entity_id
_entity_poly.type
_entity_poly.pdbx_seq_one_letter_code
_entity_poly.pdbx_strand_id
1 'polypeptide(L)'
;MPATLGIIAGLTFMAHSARFVPLTQIVPEHQVLLSLALSLIFIALFLIINRKEAISQILSVLALENSIVVFIIFAGLEQSPNLQIGILFNIFVWIVIATVFVSMIYKHFGSHDVTAMKNLTD
;
A
#
# COMPACT_ATOMS: atom_id res chain seq x y z
N MET A 1 19.75 -5.07 2.18
CA MET A 1 19.06 -6.31 1.76
C MET A 1 18.73 -7.24 2.92
N PRO A 2 19.67 -7.68 3.79
CA PRO A 2 19.32 -8.61 4.88
C PRO A 2 18.37 -7.97 5.93
N ALA A 3 18.58 -6.70 6.28
CA ALA A 3 17.69 -5.99 7.22
C ALA A 3 16.26 -5.84 6.67
N THR A 4 16.11 -5.62 5.36
CA THR A 4 14.81 -5.40 4.69
C THR A 4 13.96 -6.67 4.73
N LEU A 5 14.58 -7.82 4.46
CA LEU A 5 13.94 -9.13 4.58
C LEU A 5 13.51 -9.42 6.02
N GLY A 6 14.38 -9.12 7.00
CA GLY A 6 14.05 -9.27 8.42
C GLY A 6 12.85 -8.42 8.86
N ILE A 7 12.78 -7.17 8.40
CA ILE A 7 11.64 -6.28 8.68
C ILE A 7 10.36 -6.81 8.04
N ILE A 8 10.41 -7.23 6.77
CA ILE A 8 9.25 -7.81 6.08
C ILE A 8 8.74 -9.04 6.83
N ALA A 9 9.64 -9.97 7.19
CA ALA A 9 9.27 -11.14 7.98
C ALA A 9 8.65 -10.77 9.34
N GLY A 10 9.20 -9.74 10.01
CA GLY A 10 8.65 -9.20 11.25
C GLY A 10 7.25 -8.61 11.09
N LEU A 11 7.00 -7.86 10.01
CA LEU A 11 5.69 -7.29 9.70
C LEU A 11 4.66 -8.38 9.34
N THR A 12 5.07 -9.40 8.59
CA THR A 12 4.21 -10.56 8.29
C THR A 12 3.86 -11.35 9.55
N PHE A 13 4.83 -11.58 10.43
CA PHE A 13 4.60 -12.22 11.73
C PHE A 13 3.67 -11.38 12.60
N MET A 14 3.88 -10.05 12.63
CA MET A 14 3.02 -9.12 13.35
C MET A 14 1.57 -9.17 12.87
N ALA A 15 1.33 -9.25 11.55
CA ALA A 15 -0.02 -9.36 11.00
C ALA A 15 -0.75 -10.64 11.40
N HIS A 16 -0.02 -11.73 11.64
CA HIS A 16 -0.58 -13.01 12.13
C HIS A 16 -0.65 -13.10 13.67
N SER A 17 -0.21 -12.06 14.38
CA SER A 17 -0.18 -12.04 15.84
C SER A 17 -1.58 -11.98 16.44
N ALA A 18 -1.74 -12.52 17.65
CA ALA A 18 -2.99 -12.55 18.42
C ALA A 18 -3.67 -11.17 18.56
N ARG A 19 -2.91 -10.08 18.46
CA ARG A 19 -3.43 -8.70 18.52
C ARG A 19 -4.34 -8.32 17.36
N PHE A 20 -4.12 -8.90 16.18
CA PHE A 20 -4.89 -8.58 14.97
C PHE A 20 -5.97 -9.61 14.65
N VAL A 21 -6.09 -10.65 15.48
CA VAL A 21 -7.16 -11.66 15.38
C VAL A 21 -8.55 -11.05 15.24
N PRO A 22 -8.95 -10.00 15.99
CA PRO A 22 -10.26 -9.37 15.83
C PRO A 22 -10.52 -8.80 14.42
N LEU A 23 -9.48 -8.34 13.73
CA LEU A 23 -9.59 -7.80 12.37
C LEU A 23 -9.56 -8.90 11.31
N THR A 24 -8.97 -10.04 11.63
CA THR A 24 -8.82 -11.18 10.68
C THR A 24 -9.91 -12.23 10.84
N GLN A 25 -10.67 -12.23 11.93
CA GLN A 25 -11.77 -13.19 12.18
C GLN A 25 -13.15 -12.65 11.79
N ILE A 26 -13.21 -11.58 10.98
CA ILE A 26 -14.48 -11.05 10.46
C ILE A 26 -15.24 -12.14 9.71
N VAL A 27 -14.53 -12.91 8.87
CA VAL A 27 -15.02 -14.12 8.22
C VAL A 27 -14.07 -15.25 8.62
N PRO A 28 -14.46 -16.19 9.51
CA PRO A 28 -13.56 -17.21 10.04
C PRO A 28 -12.89 -18.07 8.96
N GLU A 29 -13.61 -18.35 7.87
CA GLU A 29 -13.10 -19.12 6.71
C GLU A 29 -11.95 -18.40 5.99
N HIS A 30 -11.89 -17.07 6.06
CA HIS A 30 -10.90 -16.25 5.35
C HIS A 30 -9.78 -15.71 6.26
N GLN A 31 -9.65 -16.22 7.50
CA GLN A 31 -8.71 -15.66 8.47
C GLN A 31 -7.27 -15.55 7.96
N VAL A 32 -6.78 -16.57 7.25
CA VAL A 32 -5.43 -16.57 6.67
C VAL A 32 -5.30 -15.52 5.57
N LEU A 33 -6.31 -15.38 4.71
CA LEU A 33 -6.31 -14.40 3.61
C LEU A 33 -6.38 -12.97 4.14
N LEU A 34 -7.16 -12.72 5.19
CA LEU A 34 -7.22 -11.43 5.87
C LEU A 34 -5.90 -11.08 6.56
N SER A 35 -5.26 -12.05 7.22
CA SER A 35 -3.93 -11.87 7.82
C SER A 35 -2.86 -11.58 6.77
N LEU A 36 -2.94 -12.25 5.62
CA LEU A 36 -2.06 -12.02 4.48
C LEU A 36 -2.28 -10.62 3.89
N ALA A 37 -3.52 -10.22 3.63
CA ALA A 37 -3.85 -8.89 3.11
C ALA A 37 -3.36 -7.78 4.07
N LEU A 38 -3.54 -7.98 5.38
CA LEU A 38 -3.01 -7.08 6.41
C LEU A 38 -1.48 -7.02 6.40
N SER A 39 -0.80 -8.14 6.18
CA SER A 39 0.66 -8.14 6.04
C SER A 39 1.12 -7.34 4.82
N LEU A 40 0.42 -7.46 3.69
CA LEU A 40 0.73 -6.71 2.47
C LEU A 40 0.51 -5.21 2.67
N ILE A 41 -0.52 -4.82 3.42
CA ILE A 41 -0.73 -3.42 3.84
C ILE A 41 0.49 -2.90 4.62
N PHE A 42 0.96 -3.63 5.63
CA PHE A 42 2.14 -3.21 6.41
C PHE A 42 3.42 -3.14 5.57
N ILE A 43 3.63 -4.11 4.68
CA ILE A 43 4.79 -4.12 3.78
C ILE A 43 4.73 -2.94 2.82
N ALA A 44 3.56 -2.65 2.25
CA ALA A 44 3.37 -1.53 1.35
C ALA A 44 3.66 -0.19 2.05
N LEU A 45 3.16 -0.01 3.29
CA LEU A 45 3.48 1.15 4.13
C LEU A 45 4.98 1.28 4.41
N PHE A 46 5.63 0.18 4.76
CA PHE A 46 7.08 0.17 4.98
C PHE A 46 7.85 0.59 3.72
N LEU A 47 7.44 0.11 2.54
CA LEU A 47 8.06 0.47 1.27
C LEU A 47 7.82 1.94 0.92
N ILE A 48 6.63 2.50 1.14
CA ILE A 48 6.36 3.92 0.93
C ILE A 48 7.34 4.78 1.74
N ILE A 49 7.55 4.45 3.02
CA ILE A 49 8.41 5.24 3.93
C ILE A 49 9.90 5.12 3.57
N ASN A 50 10.36 3.95 3.14
CA ASN A 50 11.80 3.68 2.97
C ASN A 50 12.32 3.95 1.56
N ARG A 51 11.44 4.18 0.58
CA ARG A 51 11.83 4.44 -0.81
C ARG A 51 11.99 5.94 -1.04
N LYS A 52 13.04 6.29 -1.77
CA LYS A 52 13.39 7.67 -2.14
C LYS A 52 12.97 8.04 -3.56
N GLU A 53 12.84 7.05 -4.44
CA GLU A 53 12.38 7.26 -5.80
C GLU A 53 10.85 7.41 -5.83
N ALA A 54 10.36 8.50 -6.41
CA ALA A 54 8.94 8.81 -6.54
C ALA A 54 8.16 7.66 -7.23
N ILE A 55 8.74 7.08 -8.28
CA ILE A 55 8.15 5.94 -9.00
C ILE A 55 8.02 4.72 -8.07
N SER A 56 9.02 4.48 -7.22
CA SER A 56 8.98 3.36 -6.27
C SER A 56 7.96 3.61 -5.15
N GLN A 57 7.77 4.84 -4.71
CA GLN A 57 6.72 5.20 -3.76
C GLN A 57 5.34 4.97 -4.38
N ILE A 58 5.16 5.35 -5.65
CA ILE A 58 3.92 5.13 -6.40
C ILE A 58 3.58 3.65 -6.51
N LEU A 59 4.53 2.81 -6.93
CA LEU A 59 4.29 1.36 -6.98
C LEU A 59 3.91 0.80 -5.60
N SER A 60 4.46 1.37 -4.53
CA SER A 60 4.15 0.95 -3.15
C SER A 60 2.76 1.40 -2.70
N VAL A 61 2.31 2.60 -3.08
CA VAL A 61 0.93 3.06 -2.85
C VAL A 61 -0.07 2.25 -3.66
N LEU A 62 0.23 1.92 -4.91
CA LEU A 62 -0.62 1.06 -5.72
C LEU A 62 -0.75 -0.34 -5.10
N ALA A 63 0.34 -0.89 -4.57
CA ALA A 63 0.30 -2.15 -3.83
C ALA A 63 -0.53 -2.03 -2.54
N LEU A 64 -0.47 -0.90 -1.84
CA LEU A 64 -1.29 -0.62 -0.66
C LEU A 64 -2.78 -0.60 -1.01
N GLU A 65 -3.18 0.15 -2.04
CA GLU A 65 -4.59 0.22 -2.48
C GLU A 65 -5.12 -1.17 -2.83
N ASN A 66 -4.39 -1.93 -3.65
CA ASN A 66 -4.79 -3.30 -4.00
C ASN A 66 -4.90 -4.22 -2.77
N SER A 67 -4.01 -4.08 -1.79
CA SER A 67 -4.05 -4.90 -0.56
C SER A 67 -5.26 -4.55 0.31
N ILE A 68 -5.64 -3.28 0.38
CA ILE A 68 -6.85 -2.83 1.07
C ILE A 68 -8.10 -3.38 0.39
N VAL A 69 -8.15 -3.34 -0.95
CA VAL A 69 -9.26 -3.91 -1.72
C VAL A 69 -9.41 -5.40 -1.44
N VAL A 70 -8.32 -6.15 -1.52
CA VAL A 70 -8.29 -7.58 -1.17
C VAL A 70 -8.78 -7.81 0.27
N PHE A 71 -8.35 -6.99 1.23
CA PHE A 71 -8.80 -7.09 2.61
C PHE A 71 -10.33 -6.90 2.74
N ILE A 72 -10.89 -5.86 2.09
CA ILE A 72 -12.34 -5.56 2.14
C ILE A 72 -13.16 -6.70 1.51
N ILE A 73 -12.70 -7.25 0.38
CA ILE A 73 -13.34 -8.39 -0.30
C ILE A 73 -13.41 -9.59 0.65
N PHE A 74 -12.28 -10.00 1.21
CA PHE A 74 -12.23 -11.18 2.08
C PHE A 74 -12.87 -10.95 3.45
N ALA A 75 -12.99 -9.69 3.89
CA ALA A 75 -13.72 -9.31 5.09
C ALA A 75 -15.24 -9.37 4.89
N GLY A 76 -15.73 -9.61 3.67
CA GLY A 76 -17.16 -9.59 3.37
C GLY A 76 -17.79 -8.20 3.48
N LEU A 77 -16.96 -7.15 3.42
CA LEU A 77 -17.41 -5.76 3.48
C LEU A 77 -17.85 -5.23 2.11
N GLU A 78 -17.43 -5.89 1.03
CA GLU A 78 -17.96 -5.65 -0.31
C GLU A 78 -19.30 -6.37 -0.52
N GLN A 79 -20.36 -5.60 -0.79
CA GLN A 79 -21.71 -6.14 -0.95
C GLN A 79 -22.38 -5.78 -2.29
N SER A 80 -21.78 -4.90 -3.10
CA SER A 80 -22.41 -4.38 -4.33
C SER A 80 -21.45 -4.38 -5.52
N PRO A 81 -21.89 -4.85 -6.71
CA PRO A 81 -21.10 -4.75 -7.95
C PRO A 81 -20.67 -3.32 -8.29
N ASN A 82 -21.45 -2.31 -7.90
CA ASN A 82 -21.12 -0.89 -8.15
C ASN A 82 -19.88 -0.45 -7.36
N LEU A 83 -19.67 -1.03 -6.16
CA LEU A 83 -18.52 -0.71 -5.32
C LEU A 83 -17.21 -1.20 -5.96
N GLN A 84 -17.23 -2.37 -6.61
CA GLN A 84 -16.07 -2.93 -7.32
C GLN A 84 -15.64 -2.03 -8.50
N ILE A 85 -16.60 -1.51 -9.25
CA ILE A 85 -16.32 -0.55 -10.34
C ILE A 85 -15.73 0.74 -9.76
N GLY A 86 -16.26 1.22 -8.63
CA GLY A 86 -15.73 2.40 -7.93
C GLY A 86 -14.27 2.21 -7.48
N ILE A 87 -13.92 1.02 -6.99
CA ILE A 87 -12.55 0.69 -6.61
C ILE A 87 -11.61 0.69 -7.81
N LEU A 88 -11.98 0.04 -8.90
CA LEU A 88 -11.18 0.03 -10.14
C LEU A 88 -10.99 1.45 -10.68
N PHE A 89 -12.04 2.25 -10.62
CA PHE A 89 -12.00 3.65 -11.01
C PHE A 89 -11.08 4.48 -10.10
N ASN A 90 -11.12 4.27 -8.78
CA ASN A 90 -10.22 4.94 -7.84
C ASN A 90 -8.76 4.66 -8.18
N ILE A 91 -8.40 3.38 -8.37
CA ILE A 91 -7.04 2.97 -8.73
C ILE A 91 -6.61 3.62 -10.06
N PHE A 92 -7.51 3.66 -11.06
CA PHE A 92 -7.23 4.30 -12.33
C PHE A 92 -6.95 5.80 -12.18
N VAL A 93 -7.83 6.53 -11.49
CA VAL A 93 -7.65 7.96 -11.23
C VAL A 93 -6.36 8.21 -10.46
N TRP A 94 -6.05 7.37 -9.47
CA TRP A 94 -4.84 7.47 -8.68
C TRP A 94 -3.57 7.33 -9.54
N ILE A 95 -3.54 6.38 -10.48
CA ILE A 95 -2.42 6.23 -11.44
C ILE A 95 -2.23 7.49 -12.31
N VAL A 96 -3.32 8.11 -12.75
CA VAL A 96 -3.28 9.36 -13.53
C VAL A 96 -2.66 10.48 -12.68
N ILE A 97 -3.14 10.66 -11.45
CA ILE A 97 -2.61 11.68 -10.52
C ILE A 97 -1.13 11.43 -10.24
N ALA A 98 -0.75 10.18 -9.96
CA ALA A 98 0.62 9.78 -9.68
C ALA A 98 1.57 10.10 -10.85
N THR A 99 1.13 9.84 -12.08
CA THR A 99 1.91 10.12 -13.29
C THR A 99 2.16 11.62 -13.47
N VAL A 100 1.12 12.44 -13.25
CA VAL A 100 1.24 13.91 -13.29
C VAL A 100 2.20 14.38 -12.20
N PHE A 101 2.11 13.81 -11.00
CA PHE A 101 2.94 14.18 -9.86
C PHE A 101 4.42 13.86 -10.09
N VAL A 102 4.75 12.68 -10.64
CA VAL A 102 6.14 12.33 -11.02
C VAL A 102 6.68 13.30 -12.05
N SER A 103 5.87 13.64 -13.06
CA SER A 103 6.28 14.58 -14.11
C SER A 103 6.55 15.96 -13.53
N MET A 104 5.75 16.40 -12.55
CA MET A 104 5.95 17.65 -11.83
C MET A 104 7.24 17.64 -10.98
N ILE A 105 7.47 16.58 -10.21
CA ILE A 105 8.70 16.41 -9.41
C ILE A 105 9.92 16.46 -10.32
N TYR A 106 9.91 15.71 -11.42
CA TYR A 106 11.02 15.68 -12.37
C TYR A 106 11.28 17.06 -12.97
N LYS A 107 10.22 17.79 -13.35
CA LYS A 107 10.34 19.14 -13.91
C LYS A 107 10.93 20.15 -12.92
N HIS A 108 10.63 20.02 -11.63
CA HIS A 108 11.04 20.99 -10.60
C HIS A 108 12.42 20.66 -10.00
N PHE A 109 12.73 19.38 -9.80
CA PHE A 109 13.95 18.92 -9.12
C PHE A 109 14.96 18.25 -10.05
N GLY A 110 14.61 18.00 -11.32
CA GLY A 110 15.47 17.30 -12.29
C GLY A 110 15.77 15.85 -11.93
N SER A 111 15.10 15.31 -10.91
CA SER A 111 15.33 13.98 -10.35
C SER A 111 14.01 13.36 -9.89
N HIS A 112 13.93 12.04 -9.88
CA HIS A 112 12.84 11.31 -9.25
C HIS A 112 13.09 11.04 -7.75
N ASP A 113 14.26 11.44 -7.22
CA ASP A 113 14.57 11.35 -5.79
C ASP A 113 13.81 12.43 -5.00
N VAL A 114 12.81 11.99 -4.23
CA VAL A 114 12.00 12.85 -3.36
C VAL A 114 12.78 13.43 -2.18
N THR A 115 14.00 12.95 -1.91
CA THR A 115 14.90 13.54 -0.90
C THR A 115 15.28 14.97 -1.28
N ALA A 116 15.30 15.31 -2.57
CA ALA A 116 15.58 16.66 -3.05
C ALA A 116 14.54 17.69 -2.54
N MET A 117 13.32 17.24 -2.22
CA MET A 117 12.26 18.10 -1.67
C MET A 117 12.55 18.53 -0.23
N LYS A 118 13.41 17.83 0.52
CA LYS A 118 13.79 18.19 1.89
C LYS A 118 14.55 19.52 1.97
N ASN A 119 15.10 19.98 0.85
CA ASN A 119 15.82 21.25 0.75
C ASN A 119 14.90 22.44 0.43
N LEU A 120 13.59 22.22 0.32
CA LEU A 120 12.62 23.31 0.29
C LEU A 120 12.56 23.93 1.70
N THR A 121 13.30 25.02 1.87
CA THR A 121 13.14 25.95 2.99
C THR A 121 12.20 27.04 2.47
N ASP A 122 11.18 27.41 3.24
CA ASP A 122 10.26 28.52 2.90
C ASP A 122 11.00 29.78 2.39
#